data_AF-A0A9W9H063-F1
#
_entry.id   AF-A0A9W9H063-F1
#
_cell.length_a   1.000
_cell.length_b   1.000
_cell.length_c   1.000
_cell.angle_alpha   90.00
_cell.angle_beta   90.00
_cell.angle_gamma   90.00
#
_symmetry.space_group_name_H-M   'P 1'
#
loop_
_entity.id
_entity.type
_entity.pdbx_description
1 polymer ?
#
loop_
_entity_poly.entity_id
_entity_poly.type
_entity_poly.pdbx_seq_one_letter_code
_entity_poly.pdbx_strand_id
1 'polypeptide(L)'
;MSPDVSASSIAYIWSDSSLTDCLAASRPRSATRGPLDASDDPLAASGLPTSPIKDASIATSDMFSGASFHELDTLTPDDLPEILGKDLSFLLRHNVFHTLSHLDIPPALRTEFLILNPGEPLSTSLGTLERLLAEGRFLVAAHFSASILTSSLISPTDTKLIFSLFYTRLACLELSGNTVLAAQESKALEDLSSAFYYIDLNIEESAANDDKDPEHETAHAQYPRHIVPWPLRVLAVRLQSIGFGDPRRSIGGLYEIGLEARREVMRSGASEAERELWRQRLADLGIRSVNALVEMGDLDAARRALDGLRVDGPETDITKLRKALLLLRIGDLDAASQVFGNASEAKEAALLKPLISMSDGRYTDAVAEWRVLAEDGTRTDGALVAQNLAVCLLYIGQLDEARQILEAQVSSNHSFGSLIFNLSTVYELCSDNAPHMKGRLAETISKQPVLGQTNLDRPNSDLKL
;
A
#
# COMPACT_ATOMS: atom_id res chain seq x y z
N MET A 1 13.14 4.39 2.89
CA MET A 1 12.65 3.00 2.74
C MET A 1 11.15 3.00 2.99
N SER A 2 10.35 3.18 1.95
CA SER A 2 8.88 3.08 2.04
C SER A 2 8.48 1.63 1.72
N PRO A 3 7.66 0.96 2.55
CA PRO A 3 7.21 -0.40 2.25
C PRO A 3 6.42 -0.36 0.94
N ASP A 4 6.80 -1.24 0.03
CA ASP A 4 6.29 -1.33 -1.33
C ASP A 4 4.82 -1.79 -1.30
N VAL A 5 3.89 -0.83 -1.35
CA VAL A 5 2.42 -1.04 -1.39
C VAL A 5 1.99 -1.77 -2.69
N SER A 6 2.91 -1.94 -3.64
CA SER A 6 2.61 -2.57 -4.94
C SER A 6 2.36 -4.07 -4.86
N ALA A 7 3.06 -4.80 -3.97
CA ALA A 7 2.91 -6.25 -3.84
C ALA A 7 1.61 -6.64 -3.11
N SER A 8 1.18 -5.84 -2.12
CA SER A 8 -0.10 -6.03 -1.44
C SER A 8 -1.29 -5.82 -2.38
N SER A 9 -1.19 -4.89 -3.33
CA SER A 9 -2.27 -4.61 -4.29
C SER A 9 -2.52 -5.80 -5.23
N ILE A 10 -1.48 -6.49 -5.70
CA ILE A 10 -1.64 -7.66 -6.59
C ILE A 10 -2.16 -8.89 -5.82
N ALA A 11 -1.78 -9.06 -4.55
CA ALA A 11 -2.26 -10.17 -3.70
C ALA A 11 -3.71 -9.97 -3.22
N TYR A 12 -4.14 -8.73 -2.94
CA TYR A 12 -5.53 -8.40 -2.58
C TYR A 12 -6.51 -8.55 -3.74
N ILE A 13 -6.07 -8.33 -4.98
CA ILE A 13 -6.91 -8.42 -6.19
C ILE A 13 -7.48 -9.84 -6.40
N TRP A 14 -6.85 -10.89 -5.83
CA TRP A 14 -7.23 -12.29 -6.05
C TRP A 14 -7.70 -13.04 -4.79
N SER A 15 -7.68 -12.43 -3.60
CA SER A 15 -8.12 -13.10 -2.36
C SER A 15 -9.60 -12.86 -2.00
N ASP A 16 -10.27 -11.89 -2.61
CA ASP A 16 -11.67 -11.60 -2.32
C ASP A 16 -12.62 -12.49 -3.15
N SER A 17 -12.93 -13.66 -2.58
CA SER A 17 -13.94 -14.60 -3.07
C SER A 17 -15.36 -14.16 -2.70
N SER A 18 -15.77 -12.96 -3.14
CA SER A 18 -17.14 -12.47 -3.03
C SER A 18 -17.72 -12.10 -4.40
N LEU A 19 -17.56 -13.00 -5.38
CA LEU A 19 -18.30 -12.97 -6.64
C LEU A 19 -19.64 -13.70 -6.47
N THR A 20 -20.60 -13.09 -5.77
CA THR A 20 -22.03 -13.37 -6.00
C THR A 20 -22.86 -12.13 -5.70
N ASP A 21 -23.70 -11.78 -6.66
CA ASP A 21 -24.81 -10.83 -6.61
C ASP A 21 -24.48 -9.33 -6.49
N CYS A 22 -24.65 -8.61 -7.61
CA CYS A 22 -25.47 -7.39 -7.67
C CYS A 22 -25.65 -6.91 -9.13
N LEU A 23 -26.68 -7.43 -9.81
CA LEU A 23 -27.28 -6.80 -11.00
C LEU A 23 -28.39 -5.85 -10.54
N ALA A 24 -28.14 -4.56 -10.52
CA ALA A 24 -29.20 -3.55 -10.52
C ALA A 24 -28.72 -2.27 -11.22
N ALA A 25 -29.14 -2.10 -12.48
CA ALA A 25 -28.86 -0.92 -13.29
C ALA A 25 -29.54 0.34 -12.72
N SER A 26 -28.83 1.47 -12.69
CA SER A 26 -29.47 2.78 -12.52
C SER A 26 -28.84 3.86 -13.44
N ARG A 27 -29.72 4.75 -13.92
CA ARG A 27 -29.59 5.65 -15.09
C ARG A 27 -28.51 6.75 -14.97
N PRO A 28 -28.04 7.31 -16.11
CA PRO A 28 -26.88 8.19 -16.16
C PRO A 28 -27.14 9.56 -15.53
N ARG A 29 -26.26 10.00 -14.63
CA ARG A 29 -26.15 11.40 -14.19
C ARG A 29 -25.08 12.11 -15.03
N SER A 30 -25.35 13.38 -15.34
CA SER A 30 -24.55 14.23 -16.23
C SER A 30 -23.09 14.35 -15.79
N ALA A 31 -22.18 14.32 -16.76
CA ALA A 31 -20.74 14.42 -16.60
C ALA A 31 -20.31 15.73 -15.90
N THR A 32 -19.98 15.63 -14.62
CA THR A 32 -19.11 16.61 -13.95
C THR A 32 -17.68 16.09 -14.07
N ARG A 33 -16.88 16.73 -14.93
CA ARG A 33 -15.43 16.50 -14.99
C ARG A 33 -14.85 16.80 -13.60
N GLY A 34 -14.22 15.81 -13.00
CA GLY A 34 -13.65 15.92 -11.67
C GLY A 34 -12.24 16.53 -11.75
N PRO A 35 -11.73 17.09 -10.66
CA PRO A 35 -10.38 17.66 -10.64
C PRO A 35 -9.27 16.62 -10.84
N LEU A 36 -9.57 15.33 -11.04
CA LEU A 36 -8.60 14.32 -11.47
C LEU A 36 -8.46 14.22 -13.01
N ASP A 37 -9.35 14.84 -13.78
CA ASP A 37 -9.39 14.79 -15.25
C ASP A 37 -8.64 16.00 -15.84
N ALA A 38 -7.39 15.81 -16.31
CA ALA A 38 -6.55 16.92 -16.79
C ALA A 38 -6.62 17.13 -18.32
N SER A 39 -6.67 18.40 -18.75
CA SER A 39 -6.44 18.85 -20.13
C SER A 39 -5.38 19.96 -20.20
N ASP A 40 -4.53 19.81 -21.23
CA ASP A 40 -3.70 20.77 -21.96
C ASP A 40 -2.19 20.90 -21.64
N ASP A 41 -1.44 20.67 -22.72
CA ASP A 41 -0.01 20.86 -23.00
C ASP A 41 0.12 22.07 -23.94
N PRO A 42 1.12 22.95 -23.74
CA PRO A 42 2.12 23.09 -24.80
C PRO A 42 3.52 23.39 -24.24
N LEU A 43 4.43 22.41 -24.29
CA LEU A 43 5.81 22.46 -24.80
C LEU A 43 6.66 21.33 -24.16
N ALA A 44 6.74 20.22 -24.87
CA ALA A 44 7.56 19.05 -24.55
C ALA A 44 9.08 19.31 -24.65
N ALA A 45 9.85 18.84 -23.66
CA ALA A 45 11.25 18.41 -23.82
C ALA A 45 11.77 17.53 -22.66
N SER A 46 12.02 16.26 -23.00
CA SER A 46 13.15 15.36 -22.65
C SER A 46 13.93 15.50 -21.33
N GLY A 47 14.03 14.38 -20.58
CA GLY A 47 15.14 14.08 -19.67
C GLY A 47 14.85 12.97 -18.64
N LEU A 48 15.36 11.75 -18.86
CA LEU A 48 15.34 10.61 -17.91
C LEU A 48 16.23 10.88 -16.66
N PRO A 49 15.93 10.26 -15.51
CA PRO A 49 16.69 9.05 -15.16
C PRO A 49 15.89 7.91 -14.50
N THR A 50 16.39 6.71 -14.80
CA THR A 50 16.13 5.36 -14.28
C THR A 50 16.08 5.24 -12.75
N SER A 51 15.06 4.53 -12.25
CA SER A 51 15.04 3.97 -10.89
C SER A 51 15.73 2.60 -10.87
N PRO A 52 16.66 2.31 -9.93
CA PRO A 52 17.26 1.01 -9.81
C PRO A 52 16.39 0.09 -8.95
N ILE A 53 15.98 -1.04 -9.53
CA ILE A 53 15.68 -2.26 -8.78
C ILE A 53 16.99 -2.65 -8.07
N LYS A 54 17.04 -2.56 -6.74
CA LYS A 54 18.14 -3.12 -5.96
C LYS A 54 17.66 -4.35 -5.21
N ASP A 55 18.30 -5.46 -5.53
CA ASP A 55 18.20 -6.75 -4.86
C ASP A 55 18.26 -6.60 -3.34
N ALA A 56 17.34 -7.28 -2.64
CA ALA A 56 17.34 -7.38 -1.20
C ALA A 56 18.50 -8.27 -0.74
N SER A 57 19.69 -7.68 -0.54
CA SER A 57 20.74 -8.32 0.24
C SER A 57 20.31 -8.37 1.71
N ILE A 58 20.28 -9.56 2.29
CA ILE A 58 20.03 -9.83 3.71
C ILE A 58 20.87 -8.86 4.56
N ALA A 59 20.18 -7.95 5.25
CA ALA A 59 20.82 -6.95 6.09
C ALA A 59 21.47 -7.62 7.31
N THR A 60 22.76 -7.36 7.51
CA THR A 60 23.49 -7.76 8.72
C THR A 60 23.08 -6.84 9.88
N SER A 61 23.22 -7.36 11.11
CA SER A 61 22.78 -6.77 12.40
C SER A 61 23.21 -5.31 12.69
N ASP A 62 24.17 -4.75 11.96
CA ASP A 62 24.74 -3.41 12.22
C ASP A 62 24.03 -2.26 11.46
N MET A 63 22.97 -2.53 10.71
CA MET A 63 22.29 -1.52 9.88
C MET A 63 21.02 -0.89 10.49
N PHE A 64 20.49 -1.44 11.58
CA PHE A 64 19.21 -0.98 12.15
C PHE A 64 19.43 0.09 13.23
N SER A 65 19.44 1.36 12.82
CA SER A 65 19.65 2.51 13.71
C SER A 65 18.35 3.21 14.11
N GLY A 66 17.24 2.92 13.44
CA GLY A 66 15.99 3.65 13.59
C GLY A 66 15.94 4.99 12.85
N ALA A 67 16.97 5.34 12.06
CA ALA A 67 16.99 6.60 11.31
C ALA A 67 15.84 6.71 10.29
N SER A 68 15.37 5.58 9.76
CA SER A 68 14.26 5.54 8.80
C SER A 68 12.95 6.13 9.32
N PHE A 69 12.73 6.17 10.65
CA PHE A 69 11.54 6.79 11.24
C PHE A 69 11.55 8.32 11.17
N HIS A 70 12.69 8.95 10.87
CA HIS A 70 12.77 10.40 10.65
C HIS A 70 12.63 10.78 9.17
N GLU A 71 12.61 9.80 8.26
CA GLU A 71 12.65 9.98 6.80
C GLU A 71 11.38 9.47 6.10
N LEU A 72 10.24 9.39 6.81
CA LEU A 72 9.01 8.83 6.24
C LEU A 72 8.52 9.60 5.00
N ASP A 73 8.69 10.92 5.00
CA ASP A 73 8.36 11.79 3.86
C ASP A 73 9.38 12.94 3.78
N THR A 74 10.11 12.98 2.66
CA THR A 74 11.17 13.94 2.36
C THR A 74 10.66 15.38 2.19
N LEU A 75 9.36 15.56 1.97
CA LEU A 75 8.70 16.86 1.87
C LEU A 75 8.02 17.26 3.17
N THR A 76 8.24 16.58 4.29
CA THR A 76 7.75 17.06 5.59
C THR A 76 8.70 18.15 6.10
N PRO A 77 8.23 19.26 6.71
CA PRO A 77 9.14 20.24 7.31
C PRO A 77 10.13 19.58 8.27
N ASP A 78 11.41 19.88 8.13
CA ASP A 78 12.43 19.56 9.12
C ASP A 78 12.25 20.44 10.36
N ASP A 79 12.40 19.85 11.55
CA ASP A 79 12.40 20.46 12.88
C ASP A 79 11.63 21.79 12.97
N LEU A 80 10.31 21.67 13.18
CA LEU A 80 9.46 22.84 13.40
C LEU A 80 10.04 23.67 14.56
N PRO A 81 10.20 25.00 14.41
CA PRO A 81 10.59 25.88 15.50
C PRO A 81 9.72 25.62 16.73
N GLU A 82 10.28 25.71 17.94
CA GLU A 82 9.54 25.41 19.20
C GLU A 82 8.21 26.19 19.31
N ILE A 83 8.14 27.37 18.71
CA ILE A 83 6.95 28.26 18.67
C ILE A 83 5.82 27.67 17.80
N LEU A 84 6.17 26.84 16.82
CA LEU A 84 5.27 26.19 15.87
C LEU A 84 4.98 24.72 16.23
N GLY A 85 5.64 24.20 17.27
CA GLY A 85 5.46 22.84 17.77
C GLY A 85 4.00 22.58 18.16
N LYS A 86 3.37 21.63 17.46
CA LYS A 86 2.00 21.19 17.77
C LYS A 86 2.06 20.13 18.87
N ASP A 87 1.21 20.26 19.87
CA ASP A 87 1.06 19.25 20.92
C ASP A 87 0.24 18.06 20.40
N LEU A 88 0.91 16.92 20.21
CA LEU A 88 0.31 15.66 19.78
C LEU A 88 0.05 14.69 20.95
N SER A 89 0.01 15.17 22.20
CA SER A 89 -0.27 14.36 23.38
C SER A 89 -1.53 13.50 23.27
N PHE A 90 -2.50 13.90 22.45
CA PHE A 90 -3.72 13.12 22.21
C PHE A 90 -3.45 11.78 21.49
N LEU A 91 -2.41 11.70 20.66
CA LEU A 91 -1.98 10.47 19.97
C LEU A 91 -1.13 9.55 20.84
N LEU A 92 -0.62 10.03 21.98
CA LEU A 92 0.25 9.27 22.90
C LEU A 92 -0.52 8.56 24.01
N ARG A 93 -1.85 8.68 24.03
CA ARG A 93 -2.69 8.10 25.09
C ARG A 93 -2.90 6.61 24.86
N HIS A 94 -2.79 5.82 25.94
CA HIS A 94 -3.03 4.37 25.89
C HIS A 94 -4.40 3.98 25.31
N ASN A 95 -5.43 4.80 25.53
CA ASN A 95 -6.79 4.49 25.05
C ASN A 95 -6.96 4.62 23.53
N VAL A 96 -5.97 5.16 22.81
CA VAL A 96 -5.95 5.17 21.35
C VAL A 96 -5.64 3.78 20.80
N PHE A 97 -4.86 2.97 21.52
CA PHE A 97 -4.28 1.75 21.00
C PHE A 97 -4.96 0.50 21.55
N HIS A 98 -5.50 -0.33 20.66
CA HIS A 98 -6.14 -1.59 21.01
C HIS A 98 -5.10 -2.64 21.39
N THR A 99 -5.46 -3.48 22.36
CA THR A 99 -4.68 -4.65 22.75
C THR A 99 -4.69 -5.68 21.62
N LEU A 100 -3.52 -6.21 21.31
CA LEU A 100 -3.33 -7.22 20.26
C LEU A 100 -3.24 -8.62 20.86
N SER A 101 -3.59 -9.62 20.08
CA SER A 101 -3.67 -11.02 20.52
C SER A 101 -3.03 -11.95 19.49
N HIS A 102 -2.47 -13.07 19.96
CA HIS A 102 -1.94 -14.14 19.11
C HIS A 102 -2.92 -15.30 18.91
N LEU A 103 -4.12 -15.22 19.48
CA LEU A 103 -5.11 -16.31 19.41
C LEU A 103 -5.42 -16.68 17.96
N ASP A 104 -5.54 -15.67 17.11
CA ASP A 104 -5.84 -15.83 15.69
C ASP A 104 -4.61 -16.17 14.84
N ILE A 105 -3.43 -16.40 15.43
CA ILE A 105 -2.22 -16.84 14.71
C ILE A 105 -1.98 -18.33 14.99
N PRO A 106 -1.61 -19.16 13.98
CA PRO A 106 -1.25 -20.55 14.21
C PRO A 106 -0.08 -20.69 15.19
N PRO A 107 -0.10 -21.67 16.12
CA PRO A 107 0.94 -21.81 17.15
C PRO A 107 2.39 -21.80 16.61
N ALA A 108 2.63 -22.39 15.45
CA ALA A 108 3.96 -22.45 14.83
C ALA A 108 4.48 -21.08 14.34
N LEU A 109 3.60 -20.11 14.11
CA LEU A 109 3.95 -18.78 13.60
C LEU A 109 3.98 -17.70 14.71
N ARG A 110 3.54 -18.03 15.93
CA ARG A 110 3.48 -17.08 17.04
C ARG A 110 4.88 -16.67 17.48
N THR A 111 5.06 -15.37 17.68
CA THR A 111 6.26 -14.76 18.26
C THR A 111 5.83 -13.98 19.50
N GLU A 112 6.64 -13.95 20.56
CA GLU A 112 6.28 -13.21 21.77
C GLU A 112 6.25 -11.69 21.55
N PHE A 113 5.31 -11.00 22.20
CA PHE A 113 5.28 -9.54 22.17
C PHE A 113 6.47 -8.96 22.96
N LEU A 114 7.16 -8.00 22.35
CA LEU A 114 8.27 -7.31 23.01
C LEU A 114 7.76 -6.31 24.04
N ILE A 115 8.47 -6.23 25.16
CA ILE A 115 8.27 -5.26 26.22
C ILE A 115 9.42 -4.27 26.17
N LEU A 116 9.11 -2.98 26.29
CA LEU A 116 10.15 -1.94 26.38
C LEU A 116 10.94 -2.09 27.69
N ASN A 117 12.26 -2.11 27.57
CA ASN A 117 13.13 -2.18 28.74
C ASN A 117 13.26 -0.80 29.39
N PRO A 118 13.04 -0.69 30.71
CA PRO A 118 13.27 0.57 31.43
C PRO A 118 14.74 1.01 31.30
N GLY A 119 14.97 2.23 30.80
CA GLY A 119 16.31 2.82 30.69
C GLY A 119 17.04 2.53 29.37
N GLU A 120 16.44 1.78 28.45
CA GLU A 120 16.96 1.62 27.09
C GLU A 120 16.78 2.92 26.28
N PRO A 121 17.79 3.37 25.50
CA PRO A 121 17.64 4.56 24.69
C PRO A 121 16.65 4.32 23.54
N LEU A 122 15.94 5.38 23.16
CA LEU A 122 14.94 5.36 22.10
C LEU A 122 15.51 4.81 20.77
N SER A 123 16.75 5.13 20.42
CA SER A 123 17.41 4.64 19.20
C SER A 123 17.50 3.10 19.13
N THR A 124 17.76 2.42 20.25
CA THR A 124 17.80 0.94 20.28
C THR A 124 16.41 0.35 20.11
N SER A 125 15.39 0.97 20.70
CA SER A 125 14.00 0.58 20.48
C SER A 125 13.57 0.80 19.03
N LEU A 126 13.94 1.93 18.42
CA LEU A 126 13.66 2.19 17.01
C LEU A 126 14.41 1.21 16.08
N GLY A 127 15.68 0.90 16.35
CA GLY A 127 16.43 -0.12 15.60
C GLY A 127 15.81 -1.52 15.72
N THR A 128 15.30 -1.87 16.91
CA THR A 128 14.55 -3.13 17.11
C THR A 128 13.26 -3.15 16.30
N LEU A 129 12.51 -2.05 16.27
CA LEU A 129 11.30 -1.93 15.46
C LEU A 129 11.63 -2.05 13.96
N GLU A 130 12.69 -1.40 13.50
CA GLU A 130 13.16 -1.47 12.11
C GLU A 130 13.51 -2.90 11.69
N ARG A 131 14.19 -3.63 12.57
CA ARG A 131 14.48 -5.06 12.37
C ARG A 131 13.21 -5.90 12.28
N LEU A 132 12.21 -5.70 13.15
CA LEU A 132 10.93 -6.42 13.07
C LEU A 132 10.20 -6.17 11.74
N LEU A 133 10.23 -4.94 11.23
CA LEU A 133 9.66 -4.60 9.93
C LEU A 133 10.41 -5.29 8.78
N ALA A 134 11.75 -5.28 8.82
CA ALA A 134 12.58 -5.99 7.86
C ALA A 134 12.40 -7.52 7.95
N GLU A 135 12.00 -8.03 9.11
CA GLU A 135 11.69 -9.43 9.34
C GLU A 135 10.24 -9.81 8.97
N GLY A 136 9.38 -8.85 8.59
CA GLY A 136 7.97 -9.14 8.30
C GLY A 136 7.12 -9.52 9.52
N ARG A 137 7.58 -9.16 10.73
CA ARG A 137 6.91 -9.38 12.02
C ARG A 137 5.94 -8.25 12.34
N PHE A 138 4.95 -8.06 11.47
CA PHE A 138 4.09 -6.88 11.50
C PHE A 138 3.21 -6.81 12.75
N LEU A 139 2.69 -7.92 13.28
CA LEU A 139 1.84 -7.85 14.48
C LEU A 139 2.66 -7.44 15.71
N VAL A 140 3.87 -8.01 15.84
CA VAL A 140 4.80 -7.67 16.91
C VAL A 140 5.29 -6.23 16.76
N ALA A 141 5.60 -5.79 15.54
CA ALA A 141 5.95 -4.40 15.25
C ALA A 141 4.83 -3.43 15.61
N ALA A 142 3.57 -3.73 15.28
CA ALA A 142 2.42 -2.92 15.65
C ALA A 142 2.28 -2.76 17.17
N HIS A 143 2.44 -3.86 17.92
CA HIS A 143 2.44 -3.84 19.39
C HIS A 143 3.57 -2.95 19.93
N PHE A 144 4.78 -3.13 19.39
CA PHE A 144 5.96 -2.42 19.86
C PHE A 144 5.91 -0.92 19.52
N SER A 145 5.40 -0.54 18.35
CA SER A 145 5.13 0.87 18.01
C SER A 145 4.18 1.55 19.00
N ALA A 146 3.09 0.90 19.43
CA ALA A 146 2.23 1.47 20.48
C ALA A 146 2.92 1.57 21.84
N SER A 147 3.74 0.58 22.18
CA SER A 147 4.52 0.61 23.41
C SER A 147 5.44 1.84 23.41
N ILE A 148 6.11 2.12 22.29
CA ILE A 148 6.97 3.30 22.13
C ILE A 148 6.14 4.59 22.19
N LEU A 149 5.04 4.69 21.44
CA LEU A 149 4.15 5.86 21.40
C LEU A 149 3.54 6.23 22.76
N THR A 150 3.29 5.24 23.60
CA THR A 150 2.70 5.46 24.94
C THR A 150 3.74 5.56 26.06
N SER A 151 5.02 5.44 25.72
CA SER A 151 6.12 5.58 26.68
C SER A 151 6.47 7.04 26.93
N SER A 152 7.24 7.30 27.98
CA SER A 152 7.83 8.61 28.24
C SER A 152 9.08 8.91 27.39
N LEU A 153 9.42 8.06 26.41
CA LEU A 153 10.61 8.24 25.58
C LEU A 153 10.43 9.29 24.47
N ILE A 154 9.18 9.64 24.15
CA ILE A 154 8.83 10.55 23.06
C ILE A 154 8.28 11.86 23.63
N SER A 155 8.79 12.98 23.11
CA SER A 155 8.22 14.30 23.39
C SER A 155 6.89 14.46 22.66
N PRO A 156 5.83 15.00 23.28
CA PRO A 156 4.57 15.29 22.60
C PRO A 156 4.66 16.24 21.41
N THR A 157 5.77 16.97 21.28
CA THR A 157 6.05 17.91 20.19
C THR A 157 6.89 17.29 19.07
N ASP A 158 7.39 16.05 19.22
CA ASP A 158 8.17 15.34 18.18
C ASP A 158 7.24 14.83 17.07
N THR A 159 6.80 15.78 16.26
CA THR A 159 5.76 15.60 15.24
C THR A 159 6.14 14.51 14.23
N LYS A 160 7.39 14.51 13.78
CA LYS A 160 7.88 13.55 12.80
C LYS A 160 7.85 12.14 13.34
N LEU A 161 8.47 11.92 14.51
CA LEU A 161 8.57 10.58 15.05
C LEU A 161 7.20 10.02 15.44
N ILE A 162 6.33 10.85 16.04
CA ILE A 162 4.97 10.46 16.40
C ILE A 162 4.20 9.99 15.17
N PHE A 163 4.18 10.78 14.09
CA PHE A 163 3.47 10.38 12.87
C PHE A 163 4.10 9.18 12.19
N SER A 164 5.43 9.05 12.19
CA SER A 164 6.11 7.89 11.63
C SER A 164 5.74 6.61 12.38
N LEU A 165 5.79 6.62 13.71
CA LEU A 165 5.41 5.46 14.52
C LEU A 165 3.91 5.15 14.42
N PHE A 166 3.06 6.17 14.34
CA PHE A 166 1.62 5.99 14.17
C PHE A 166 1.31 5.38 12.80
N TYR A 167 1.95 5.86 11.73
CA TYR A 167 1.89 5.25 10.40
C TYR A 167 2.36 3.80 10.43
N THR A 168 3.52 3.52 11.02
CA THR A 168 4.06 2.17 11.15
C THR A 168 3.07 1.25 11.85
N ARG A 169 2.46 1.70 12.96
CA ARG A 169 1.45 0.92 13.67
C ARG A 169 0.25 0.61 12.78
N LEU A 170 -0.35 1.62 12.15
CA LEU A 170 -1.52 1.43 11.29
C LEU A 170 -1.22 0.51 10.10
N ALA A 171 -0.10 0.71 9.43
CA ALA A 171 0.32 -0.10 8.30
C ALA A 171 0.58 -1.56 8.73
N CYS A 172 1.22 -1.77 9.88
CA CYS A 172 1.44 -3.11 10.41
C CYS A 172 0.14 -3.81 10.82
N LEU A 173 -0.84 -3.08 11.34
CA LEU A 173 -2.18 -3.63 11.60
C LEU A 173 -2.86 -4.07 10.30
N GLU A 174 -2.79 -3.28 9.22
CA GLU A 174 -3.32 -3.72 7.92
C GLU A 174 -2.60 -4.96 7.39
N LEU A 175 -1.26 -4.96 7.43
CA LEU A 175 -0.45 -6.08 6.92
C LEU A 175 -0.62 -7.38 7.71
N SER A 176 -1.03 -7.28 8.99
CA SER A 176 -1.36 -8.42 9.85
C SER A 176 -2.83 -8.83 9.82
N GLY A 177 -3.65 -8.23 8.95
CA GLY A 177 -5.09 -8.55 8.82
C GLY A 177 -5.99 -7.88 9.88
N ASN A 178 -5.46 -6.96 10.67
CA ASN A 178 -6.17 -6.22 11.71
C ASN A 178 -6.73 -4.88 11.21
N THR A 179 -7.26 -4.84 9.98
CA THR A 179 -7.74 -3.62 9.32
C THR A 179 -8.82 -2.89 10.11
N VAL A 180 -9.70 -3.63 10.81
CA VAL A 180 -10.75 -3.02 11.65
C VAL A 180 -10.15 -2.24 12.82
N LEU A 181 -9.11 -2.78 13.47
CA LEU A 181 -8.40 -2.09 14.54
C LEU A 181 -7.68 -0.85 13.97
N ALA A 182 -6.95 -1.01 12.86
CA ALA A 182 -6.30 0.12 12.18
C ALA A 182 -7.30 1.25 11.86
N ALA A 183 -8.48 0.89 11.35
CA ALA A 183 -9.56 1.82 11.05
C ALA A 183 -10.09 2.54 12.30
N GLN A 184 -10.25 1.83 13.42
CA GLN A 184 -10.66 2.43 14.70
C GLN A 184 -9.60 3.39 15.25
N GLU A 185 -8.33 3.00 15.23
CA GLU A 185 -7.22 3.81 15.74
C GLU A 185 -6.95 5.04 14.87
N SER A 186 -7.12 4.93 13.55
CA SER A 186 -6.96 6.06 12.61
C SER A 186 -7.91 7.24 12.89
N LYS A 187 -9.01 7.01 13.62
CA LYS A 187 -9.94 8.07 14.04
C LYS A 187 -9.32 9.03 15.05
N ALA A 188 -8.25 8.63 15.74
CA ALA A 188 -7.52 9.51 16.63
C ALA A 188 -6.82 10.66 15.89
N LEU A 189 -6.60 10.55 14.58
CA LEU A 189 -6.15 11.65 13.72
C LEU A 189 -7.25 12.69 13.43
N GLU A 190 -8.47 12.45 13.89
CA GLU A 190 -9.62 13.34 13.72
C GLU A 190 -9.75 13.83 12.26
N ASP A 191 -9.96 15.13 12.06
CA ASP A 191 -10.07 15.77 10.75
C ASP A 191 -8.71 16.29 10.28
N LEU A 192 -8.09 15.57 9.33
CA LEU A 192 -6.82 15.95 8.72
C LEU A 192 -6.90 17.24 7.88
N SER A 193 -8.09 17.72 7.53
CA SER A 193 -8.27 19.02 6.85
C SER A 193 -8.29 20.21 7.82
N SER A 194 -8.29 19.94 9.13
CA SER A 194 -8.27 20.96 10.17
C SER A 194 -7.01 21.83 10.10
N ALA A 195 -7.19 23.14 10.33
CA ALA A 195 -6.09 24.12 10.43
C ALA A 195 -5.03 23.74 11.48
N PHE A 196 -5.35 22.83 12.42
CA PHE A 196 -4.39 22.26 13.36
C PHE A 196 -3.17 21.66 12.65
N TYR A 197 -3.38 20.94 11.54
CA TYR A 197 -2.34 20.23 10.80
C TYR A 197 -1.58 21.09 9.79
N TYR A 198 -1.90 22.38 9.70
CA TYR A 198 -1.26 23.31 8.77
C TYR A 198 -0.40 24.31 9.54
N ILE A 199 0.77 24.61 8.96
CA ILE A 199 1.71 25.61 9.48
C ILE A 199 2.04 26.60 8.36
N ASP A 200 1.96 27.89 8.68
CA ASP A 200 2.41 28.97 7.80
C ASP A 200 3.88 29.26 8.10
N LEU A 201 4.74 29.06 7.11
CA LEU A 201 6.19 29.26 7.24
C LEU A 201 6.61 30.73 7.01
N ASN A 202 5.69 31.61 6.58
CA ASN A 202 6.00 33.02 6.28
C ASN A 202 6.04 33.94 7.52
N ILE A 203 5.56 33.46 8.68
CA ILE A 203 5.47 34.26 9.91
C ILE A 203 6.87 34.61 10.47
N GLU A 204 7.92 33.87 10.10
CA GLU A 204 9.28 34.13 10.57
C GLU A 204 10.08 35.12 9.68
N GLU A 205 9.87 35.14 8.36
CA GLU A 205 10.54 36.11 7.49
C GLU A 205 10.10 37.55 7.78
N SER A 206 8.85 37.72 8.24
CA SER A 206 8.26 39.01 8.61
C SER A 206 8.64 39.46 10.03
N ALA A 207 8.83 38.53 10.98
CA ALA A 207 9.29 38.87 12.34
C ALA A 207 10.80 39.17 12.43
N ALA A 208 11.60 38.70 11.47
CA ALA A 208 13.05 38.95 11.40
C ALA A 208 13.44 40.22 10.62
N ASN A 209 12.53 40.81 9.86
CA ASN A 209 12.79 41.96 8.99
C ASN A 209 11.85 43.14 9.29
N ASP A 210 11.86 43.64 10.52
CA ASP A 210 11.01 44.76 10.98
C ASP A 210 11.44 46.15 10.43
N ASP A 211 12.15 46.20 9.29
CA ASP A 211 12.86 47.41 8.83
C ASP A 211 12.85 47.62 7.29
N LYS A 212 11.83 47.15 6.56
CA LYS A 212 11.69 47.44 5.12
C LYS A 212 10.31 47.93 4.71
N ASP A 213 10.33 48.94 3.83
CA ASP A 213 9.19 49.72 3.35
C ASP A 213 8.06 48.88 2.72
N PRO A 214 6.79 49.31 2.82
CA PRO A 214 5.62 48.47 2.50
C PRO A 214 5.28 48.36 1.00
N GLU A 215 6.10 48.89 0.09
CA GLU A 215 5.66 49.14 -1.30
C GLU A 215 6.16 48.13 -2.36
N HIS A 216 6.87 47.07 -1.98
CA HIS A 216 7.28 46.01 -2.92
C HIS A 216 7.15 44.58 -2.36
N GLU A 217 6.12 44.29 -1.58
CA GLU A 217 5.78 42.93 -1.17
C GLU A 217 4.67 42.34 -2.05
N THR A 218 4.99 42.03 -3.31
CA THR A 218 4.41 40.81 -3.91
C THR A 218 5.18 39.61 -3.33
N ALA A 219 5.12 39.46 -2.01
CA ALA A 219 5.68 38.32 -1.30
C ALA A 219 4.91 37.09 -1.78
N HIS A 220 5.64 36.14 -2.35
CA HIS A 220 5.12 34.88 -2.84
C HIS A 220 4.35 34.20 -1.71
N ALA A 221 3.01 34.24 -1.75
CA ALA A 221 2.16 33.60 -0.74
C ALA A 221 2.44 32.09 -0.74
N GLN A 222 3.37 31.63 0.11
CA GLN A 222 3.58 30.21 0.32
C GLN A 222 2.36 29.69 1.06
N TYR A 223 1.71 28.67 0.49
CA TYR A 223 0.56 28.05 1.12
C TYR A 223 0.98 27.37 2.43
N PRO A 224 0.10 27.34 3.45
CA PRO A 224 0.35 26.60 4.67
C PRO A 224 0.72 25.15 4.36
N ARG A 225 1.80 24.65 4.96
CA ARG A 225 2.32 23.30 4.74
C ARG A 225 1.71 22.34 5.76
N HIS A 226 1.33 21.16 5.27
CA HIS A 226 0.76 20.10 6.09
C HIS A 226 1.87 19.39 6.90
N ILE A 227 1.65 19.19 8.20
CA ILE A 227 2.66 18.54 9.08
C ILE A 227 2.61 17.02 9.05
N VAL A 228 1.45 16.44 8.71
CA VAL A 228 1.30 14.99 8.63
C VAL A 228 1.94 14.48 7.34
N PRO A 229 2.84 13.48 7.40
CA PRO A 229 3.49 12.87 6.24
C PRO A 229 2.48 12.36 5.21
N TRP A 230 2.81 12.51 3.91
CA TRP A 230 1.97 12.04 2.82
C TRP A 230 1.53 10.57 2.94
N PRO A 231 2.42 9.60 3.27
CA PRO A 231 2.01 8.20 3.40
C PRO A 231 0.92 8.00 4.47
N LEU A 232 1.00 8.72 5.58
CA LEU A 232 0.01 8.65 6.65
C LEU A 232 -1.33 9.27 6.23
N ARG A 233 -1.31 10.39 5.49
CA ARG A 233 -2.55 11.00 4.98
C ARG A 233 -3.30 10.07 4.04
N VAL A 234 -2.58 9.47 3.08
CA VAL A 234 -3.16 8.51 2.13
C VAL A 234 -3.73 7.29 2.85
N LEU A 235 -2.99 6.74 3.82
CA LEU A 235 -3.44 5.61 4.63
C LEU A 235 -4.68 5.95 5.47
N ALA A 236 -4.67 7.11 6.13
CA ALA A 236 -5.76 7.58 6.97
C ALA A 236 -7.07 7.75 6.19
N VAL A 237 -7.03 8.28 4.97
CA VAL A 237 -8.22 8.42 4.11
C VAL A 237 -8.93 7.07 3.90
N ARG A 238 -8.17 6.01 3.60
CA ARG A 238 -8.72 4.65 3.45
C ARG A 238 -9.25 4.12 4.78
N LEU A 239 -8.44 4.17 5.83
CA LEU A 239 -8.77 3.60 7.13
C LEU A 239 -9.97 4.27 7.81
N GLN A 240 -10.07 5.60 7.73
CA GLN A 240 -11.20 6.34 8.28
C GLN A 240 -12.48 6.01 7.49
N SER A 241 -12.41 5.89 6.17
CA SER A 241 -13.55 5.47 5.35
C SER A 241 -14.07 4.09 5.76
N ILE A 242 -13.18 3.11 5.99
CA ILE A 242 -13.53 1.80 6.56
C ILE A 242 -14.13 1.95 7.96
N GLY A 243 -13.49 2.74 8.82
CA GLY A 243 -13.89 2.92 10.22
C GLY A 243 -15.25 3.58 10.40
N PHE A 244 -15.67 4.39 9.43
CA PHE A 244 -17.00 5.00 9.36
C PHE A 244 -18.00 4.20 8.53
N GLY A 245 -17.56 3.15 7.82
CA GLY A 245 -18.40 2.34 6.94
C GLY A 245 -18.94 3.11 5.74
N ASP A 246 -18.24 4.14 5.27
CA ASP A 246 -18.67 4.97 4.13
C ASP A 246 -17.56 5.07 3.06
N PRO A 247 -17.64 4.30 1.95
CA PRO A 247 -16.65 4.32 0.88
C PRO A 247 -16.57 5.67 0.16
N ARG A 248 -17.63 6.50 0.21
CA ARG A 248 -17.63 7.82 -0.44
C ARG A 248 -16.66 8.78 0.24
N ARG A 249 -16.42 8.60 1.54
CA ARG A 249 -15.41 9.37 2.28
C ARG A 249 -14.00 9.12 1.77
N SER A 250 -13.69 7.90 1.34
CA SER A 250 -12.39 7.58 0.72
C SER A 250 -12.22 8.40 -0.56
N ILE A 251 -13.22 8.39 -1.44
CA ILE A 251 -13.19 9.15 -2.69
C ILE A 251 -13.04 10.65 -2.41
N GLY A 252 -13.89 11.23 -1.56
CA GLY A 252 -13.81 12.64 -1.19
C GLY A 252 -12.44 13.05 -0.65
N GLY A 253 -11.90 12.28 0.30
CA GLY A 253 -10.58 12.52 0.88
C GLY A 253 -9.45 12.43 -0.15
N LEU A 254 -9.50 11.46 -1.09
CA LEU A 254 -8.52 11.33 -2.17
C LEU A 254 -8.56 12.54 -3.12
N TYR A 255 -9.74 13.05 -3.44
CA TYR A 255 -9.89 14.26 -4.25
C TYR A 255 -9.35 15.51 -3.53
N GLU A 256 -9.60 15.65 -2.23
CA GLU A 256 -9.09 16.77 -1.42
C GLU A 256 -7.56 16.82 -1.41
N ILE A 257 -6.89 15.70 -1.10
CA ILE A 257 -5.42 15.63 -1.13
C ILE A 257 -4.87 15.69 -2.57
N GLY A 258 -5.65 15.28 -3.57
CA GLY A 258 -5.32 15.43 -4.98
C GLY A 258 -5.31 16.89 -5.45
N LEU A 259 -6.22 17.72 -4.95
CA LEU A 259 -6.23 19.17 -5.21
C LEU A 259 -4.99 19.86 -4.66
N GLU A 260 -4.54 19.45 -3.47
CA GLU A 260 -3.29 19.91 -2.88
C GLU A 260 -2.09 19.49 -3.76
N ALA A 261 -2.00 18.22 -4.14
CA ALA A 261 -0.91 17.74 -5.00
C ALA A 261 -0.84 18.53 -6.33
N ARG A 262 -1.98 18.79 -6.98
CA ARG A 262 -2.02 19.62 -8.21
C ARG A 262 -1.54 21.04 -7.97
N ARG A 263 -1.93 21.66 -6.86
CA ARG A 263 -1.47 23.00 -6.48
C ARG A 263 0.05 23.01 -6.31
N GLU A 264 0.60 22.00 -5.65
CA GLU A 264 2.04 21.86 -5.43
C GLU A 264 2.83 21.62 -6.73
N VAL A 265 2.27 20.86 -7.69
CA VAL A 265 2.88 20.73 -9.04
C VAL A 265 2.98 22.11 -9.73
N MET A 266 1.95 22.94 -9.58
CA MET A 266 1.88 24.28 -10.20
C MET A 266 2.59 25.37 -9.38
N ARG A 267 3.17 25.02 -8.23
CA ARG A 267 3.80 25.99 -7.32
C ARG A 267 5.02 26.65 -7.98
N SER A 268 4.98 27.98 -8.07
CA SER A 268 6.13 28.78 -8.47
C SER A 268 7.24 28.65 -7.42
N GLY A 269 8.45 28.28 -7.83
CA GLY A 269 9.60 28.11 -6.94
C GLY A 269 9.86 26.66 -6.47
N ALA A 270 8.97 25.70 -6.73
CA ALA A 270 9.27 24.29 -6.51
C ALA A 270 10.38 23.80 -7.45
N SER A 271 11.30 22.99 -6.92
CA SER A 271 12.31 22.29 -7.72
C SER A 271 11.66 21.25 -8.63
N GLU A 272 12.35 20.87 -9.72
CA GLU A 272 11.80 19.86 -10.64
C GLU A 272 11.66 18.49 -9.97
N ALA A 273 12.55 18.14 -9.04
CA ALA A 273 12.45 16.92 -8.25
C ALA A 273 11.22 16.90 -7.34
N GLU A 274 10.89 18.03 -6.70
CA GLU A 274 9.66 18.15 -5.91
C GLU A 274 8.42 18.06 -6.79
N ARG A 275 8.40 18.75 -7.95
CA ARG A 275 7.28 18.67 -8.89
C ARG A 275 7.06 17.24 -9.37
N GLU A 276 8.14 16.54 -9.69
CA GLU A 276 8.08 15.14 -10.11
C GLU A 276 7.52 14.23 -9.02
N LEU A 277 7.96 14.42 -7.77
CA LEU A 277 7.38 13.68 -6.63
C LEU A 277 5.87 13.96 -6.48
N TRP A 278 5.42 15.21 -6.65
CA TRP A 278 4.00 15.55 -6.61
C TRP A 278 3.20 14.97 -7.79
N ARG A 279 3.79 14.88 -9.00
CA ARG A 279 3.18 14.18 -10.14
C ARG A 279 3.01 12.69 -9.85
N GLN A 280 4.03 12.05 -9.27
CA GLN A 280 3.96 10.64 -8.88
C GLN A 280 2.88 10.39 -7.82
N ARG A 281 2.80 11.26 -6.81
CA ARG A 281 1.73 11.24 -5.80
C ARG A 281 0.35 11.37 -6.44
N LEU A 282 0.18 12.30 -7.37
CA LEU A 282 -1.10 12.52 -8.07
C LEU A 282 -1.50 11.32 -8.93
N ALA A 283 -0.55 10.69 -9.62
CA ALA A 283 -0.79 9.47 -10.39
C ALA A 283 -1.22 8.30 -9.48
N ASP A 284 -0.55 8.11 -8.34
CA ASP A 284 -0.91 7.10 -7.34
C ASP A 284 -2.33 7.34 -6.77
N LEU A 285 -2.69 8.59 -6.46
CA LEU A 285 -4.04 8.95 -6.02
C LEU A 285 -5.11 8.66 -7.06
N GLY A 286 -4.83 8.89 -8.35
CA GLY A 286 -5.76 8.56 -9.41
C GLY A 286 -6.04 7.06 -9.46
N ILE A 287 -5.00 6.22 -9.40
CA ILE A 287 -5.16 4.75 -9.34
C ILE A 287 -5.96 4.31 -8.11
N ARG A 288 -5.67 4.90 -6.93
CA ARG A 288 -6.44 4.63 -5.70
C ARG A 288 -7.89 5.07 -5.80
N SER A 289 -8.16 6.18 -6.47
CA SER A 289 -9.51 6.69 -6.69
C SER A 289 -10.32 5.76 -7.59
N VAL A 290 -9.71 5.25 -8.66
CA VAL A 290 -10.33 4.21 -9.51
C VAL A 290 -10.60 2.95 -8.69
N ASN A 291 -9.64 2.49 -7.88
CA ASN A 291 -9.85 1.33 -7.02
C ASN A 291 -11.00 1.54 -6.02
N ALA A 292 -11.11 2.72 -5.40
CA ALA A 292 -12.21 3.05 -4.49
C ALA A 292 -13.58 3.08 -5.21
N LEU A 293 -13.63 3.53 -6.46
CA LEU A 293 -14.85 3.48 -7.29
C LEU A 293 -15.25 2.04 -7.63
N VAL A 294 -14.27 1.18 -7.91
CA VAL A 294 -14.48 -0.27 -8.11
C VAL A 294 -15.01 -0.92 -6.82
N GLU A 295 -14.40 -0.65 -5.67
CA GLU A 295 -14.86 -1.15 -4.36
C GLU A 295 -16.30 -0.68 -4.04
N MET A 296 -16.69 0.52 -4.48
CA MET A 296 -18.06 1.04 -4.34
C MET A 296 -19.06 0.44 -5.35
N GLY A 297 -18.58 -0.29 -6.37
CA GLY A 297 -19.40 -0.84 -7.45
C GLY A 297 -19.80 0.15 -8.54
N ASP A 298 -19.27 1.38 -8.53
CA ASP A 298 -19.50 2.37 -9.60
C ASP A 298 -18.47 2.19 -10.73
N LEU A 299 -18.65 1.09 -11.47
CA LEU A 299 -17.74 0.67 -12.53
C LEU A 299 -17.70 1.66 -13.70
N ASP A 300 -18.81 2.35 -13.97
CA ASP A 300 -18.90 3.37 -15.01
C ASP A 300 -18.06 4.61 -14.67
N ALA A 301 -18.10 5.07 -13.41
CA ALA A 301 -17.23 6.15 -12.95
C ALA A 301 -15.77 5.70 -12.89
N ALA A 302 -15.50 4.47 -12.41
CA ALA A 302 -14.15 3.90 -12.38
C ALA A 302 -13.52 3.90 -13.77
N ARG A 303 -14.27 3.44 -14.78
CA ARG A 303 -13.86 3.45 -16.20
C ARG A 303 -13.50 4.86 -16.68
N ARG A 304 -14.41 5.82 -16.52
CA ARG A 304 -14.17 7.20 -16.96
C ARG A 304 -12.95 7.84 -16.27
N ALA A 305 -12.79 7.59 -14.97
CA ALA A 305 -11.65 8.08 -14.20
C ALA A 305 -10.34 7.44 -14.66
N LEU A 306 -10.36 6.15 -15.02
CA LEU A 306 -9.19 5.44 -15.54
C LEU A 306 -8.81 5.87 -16.96
N ASP A 307 -9.79 6.24 -17.79
CA ASP A 307 -9.56 6.82 -19.12
C ASP A 307 -9.01 8.26 -19.02
N GLY A 308 -9.47 9.01 -18.01
CA GLY A 308 -9.02 10.37 -17.70
C GLY A 308 -7.63 10.45 -17.07
N LEU A 309 -7.13 9.33 -16.52
CA LEU A 309 -5.78 9.18 -16.00
C LEU A 309 -4.75 9.28 -17.14
N ARG A 310 -4.29 10.50 -17.39
CA ARG A 310 -3.11 10.79 -18.20
C ARG A 310 -1.92 10.90 -17.26
N VAL A 311 -0.97 9.97 -17.38
CA VAL A 311 0.32 10.09 -16.72
C VAL A 311 1.22 10.86 -17.67
N ASP A 312 1.66 12.04 -17.26
CA ASP A 312 2.63 12.82 -18.02
C ASP A 312 3.99 12.10 -17.96
N GLY A 313 4.55 11.74 -19.12
CA GLY A 313 5.81 11.00 -19.23
C GLY A 313 5.66 9.54 -19.70
N PRO A 314 6.77 8.81 -19.88
CA PRO A 314 6.71 7.40 -20.27
C PRO A 314 6.15 6.57 -19.12
N GLU A 315 4.94 6.05 -19.31
CA GLU A 315 4.29 5.17 -18.33
C GLU A 315 5.11 3.89 -18.13
N THR A 316 5.48 3.61 -16.88
CA THR A 316 6.22 2.39 -16.53
C THR A 316 5.36 1.16 -16.78
N ASP A 317 5.99 0.03 -17.11
CA ASP A 317 5.24 -1.21 -17.39
C ASP A 317 4.46 -1.72 -16.18
N ILE A 318 4.92 -1.40 -14.96
CA ILE A 318 4.16 -1.63 -13.72
C ILE A 318 2.88 -0.80 -13.67
N THR A 319 2.93 0.47 -14.07
CA THR A 319 1.74 1.35 -14.08
C THR A 319 0.73 0.89 -15.13
N LYS A 320 1.23 0.51 -16.31
CA LYS A 320 0.43 -0.15 -17.36
C LYS A 320 -0.22 -1.43 -16.84
N LEU A 321 0.53 -2.29 -16.14
CA LEU A 321 -0.02 -3.51 -15.57
C LEU A 321 -1.13 -3.20 -14.55
N ARG A 322 -0.94 -2.22 -13.65
CA ARG A 322 -1.99 -1.80 -12.71
C ARG A 322 -3.24 -1.31 -13.43
N LYS A 323 -3.08 -0.50 -14.48
CA LYS A 323 -4.20 -0.05 -15.33
C LYS A 323 -4.92 -1.23 -15.97
N ALA A 324 -4.18 -2.18 -16.54
CA ALA A 324 -4.75 -3.38 -17.14
C ALA A 324 -5.53 -4.23 -16.11
N LEU A 325 -4.97 -4.43 -14.92
CA LEU A 325 -5.65 -5.15 -13.83
C LEU A 325 -6.95 -4.47 -13.38
N LEU A 326 -6.97 -3.13 -13.31
CA LEU A 326 -8.19 -2.39 -13.02
C LEU A 326 -9.23 -2.53 -14.14
N LEU A 327 -8.82 -2.48 -15.41
CA LEU A 327 -9.71 -2.73 -16.55
C LEU A 327 -10.31 -4.13 -16.51
N LEU A 328 -9.51 -5.16 -16.19
CA LEU A 328 -10.02 -6.52 -15.97
C LEU A 328 -11.04 -6.58 -14.83
N ARG A 329 -10.79 -5.88 -13.72
CA ARG A 329 -11.74 -5.83 -12.59
C ARG A 329 -13.03 -5.08 -12.92
N ILE A 330 -12.96 -4.08 -13.79
CA ILE A 330 -14.12 -3.36 -14.35
C ILE A 330 -14.88 -4.24 -15.36
N GLY A 331 -14.23 -5.26 -15.94
CA GLY A 331 -14.77 -6.12 -16.99
C GLY A 331 -14.52 -5.61 -18.41
N ASP A 332 -13.60 -4.66 -18.62
CA ASP A 332 -13.16 -4.24 -19.96
C ASP A 332 -11.98 -5.07 -20.46
N LEU A 333 -12.28 -6.21 -21.06
CA LEU A 333 -11.26 -7.08 -21.63
C LEU A 333 -10.60 -6.44 -22.87
N ASP A 334 -11.38 -5.68 -23.65
CA ASP A 334 -10.91 -5.05 -24.89
C ASP A 334 -9.89 -3.95 -24.59
N ALA A 335 -10.22 -3.02 -23.69
CA ALA A 335 -9.29 -1.98 -23.28
C ALA A 335 -8.09 -2.57 -22.54
N ALA A 336 -8.29 -3.58 -21.68
CA ALA A 336 -7.20 -4.25 -20.99
C ALA A 336 -6.18 -4.81 -21.99
N SER A 337 -6.65 -5.50 -23.05
CA SER A 337 -5.79 -6.08 -24.09
C SER A 337 -4.93 -5.05 -24.84
N GLN A 338 -5.37 -3.80 -24.89
CA GLN A 338 -4.73 -2.72 -25.65
C GLN A 338 -3.73 -1.92 -24.81
N VAL A 339 -3.68 -2.09 -23.48
CA VAL A 339 -2.84 -1.26 -22.59
C VAL A 339 -1.36 -1.28 -22.97
N PHE A 340 -0.83 -2.45 -23.34
CA PHE A 340 0.56 -2.57 -23.78
C PHE A 340 0.75 -2.35 -25.29
N GLY A 341 -0.33 -2.18 -26.05
CA GLY A 341 -0.29 -2.02 -27.50
C GLY A 341 0.55 -3.11 -28.17
N ASN A 342 1.55 -2.69 -28.97
CA ASN A 342 2.50 -3.60 -29.64
C ASN A 342 3.75 -3.92 -28.80
N ALA A 343 3.86 -3.42 -27.56
CA ALA A 343 5.02 -3.64 -26.69
C ALA A 343 4.98 -5.04 -26.04
N SER A 344 4.95 -6.06 -26.88
CA SER A 344 4.82 -7.48 -26.50
C SER A 344 6.06 -8.05 -25.79
N GLU A 345 7.16 -7.31 -25.72
CA GLU A 345 8.44 -7.80 -25.18
C GLU A 345 8.57 -7.60 -23.66
N ALA A 346 7.71 -6.78 -23.03
CA ALA A 346 7.73 -6.60 -21.58
C ALA A 346 7.22 -7.85 -20.84
N LYS A 347 7.90 -8.24 -19.76
CA LYS A 347 7.51 -9.42 -18.96
C LYS A 347 6.13 -9.26 -18.33
N GLU A 348 5.78 -8.03 -17.96
CA GLU A 348 4.49 -7.61 -17.43
C GLU A 348 3.38 -7.73 -18.48
N ALA A 349 3.67 -7.36 -19.73
CA ALA A 349 2.71 -7.50 -20.84
C ALA A 349 2.37 -8.97 -21.10
N ALA A 350 3.33 -9.87 -20.95
CA ALA A 350 3.12 -11.30 -21.14
C ALA A 350 2.11 -11.91 -20.15
N LEU A 351 1.99 -11.35 -18.94
CA LEU A 351 0.99 -11.78 -17.94
C LEU A 351 -0.44 -11.50 -18.38
N LEU A 352 -0.66 -10.47 -19.20
CA LEU A 352 -1.98 -9.98 -19.53
C LEU A 352 -2.81 -10.98 -20.34
N LYS A 353 -2.18 -11.70 -21.28
CA LYS A 353 -2.85 -12.67 -22.13
C LYS A 353 -3.58 -13.77 -21.32
N PRO A 354 -2.90 -14.53 -20.44
CA PRO A 354 -3.59 -15.52 -19.62
C PRO A 354 -4.57 -14.91 -18.61
N LEU A 355 -4.31 -13.70 -18.10
CA LEU A 355 -5.26 -13.00 -17.22
C LEU A 355 -6.57 -12.63 -17.94
N ILE A 356 -6.51 -12.25 -19.22
CA ILE A 356 -7.70 -12.02 -20.06
C ILE A 356 -8.43 -13.35 -20.26
N SER A 357 -7.73 -14.43 -20.63
CA SER A 357 -8.35 -15.75 -20.79
C SER A 357 -9.04 -16.23 -19.51
N MET A 358 -8.44 -15.99 -18.32
CA MET A 358 -9.08 -16.25 -17.03
C MET A 358 -10.34 -15.40 -16.81
N SER A 359 -10.27 -14.11 -17.15
CA SER A 359 -11.38 -13.17 -16.96
C SER A 359 -12.57 -13.49 -17.88
N ASP A 360 -12.30 -14.10 -19.03
CA ASP A 360 -13.29 -14.58 -20.01
C ASP A 360 -13.80 -16.00 -19.71
N GLY A 361 -13.34 -16.62 -18.60
CA GLY A 361 -13.70 -17.99 -18.22
C GLY A 361 -13.08 -19.10 -19.07
N ARG A 362 -12.15 -18.76 -19.98
CA ARG A 362 -11.41 -19.71 -20.83
C ARG A 362 -10.23 -20.31 -20.08
N TYR A 363 -10.50 -21.04 -19.00
CA TYR A 363 -9.47 -21.59 -18.12
C TYR A 363 -8.55 -22.61 -18.80
N THR A 364 -9.04 -23.38 -19.78
CA THR A 364 -8.20 -24.31 -20.55
C THR A 364 -7.13 -23.59 -21.36
N ASP A 365 -7.48 -22.46 -21.97
CA ASP A 365 -6.57 -21.64 -22.76
C ASP A 365 -5.58 -20.96 -21.82
N ALA A 366 -6.06 -20.43 -20.69
CA ALA A 366 -5.22 -19.83 -19.66
C ALA A 366 -4.18 -20.83 -19.11
N VAL A 367 -4.53 -22.10 -18.89
CA VAL A 367 -3.56 -23.13 -18.49
C VAL A 367 -2.43 -23.27 -19.50
N ALA A 368 -2.76 -23.35 -20.80
CA ALA A 368 -1.74 -23.46 -21.84
C ALA A 368 -0.85 -22.22 -21.89
N GLU A 369 -1.44 -21.03 -21.77
CA GLU A 369 -0.74 -19.74 -21.77
C GLU A 369 0.17 -19.58 -20.54
N TRP A 370 -0.31 -19.96 -19.34
CA TRP A 370 0.50 -19.92 -18.12
C TRP A 370 1.66 -20.92 -18.14
N ARG A 371 1.48 -22.12 -18.72
CA ARG A 371 2.55 -23.10 -18.87
C ARG A 371 3.70 -22.56 -19.73
N VAL A 372 3.37 -21.88 -20.83
CA VAL A 372 4.38 -21.22 -21.68
C VAL A 372 5.17 -20.19 -20.89
N LEU A 373 4.52 -19.39 -20.04
CA LEU A 373 5.23 -18.43 -19.18
C LEU A 373 6.05 -19.10 -18.08
N ALA A 374 5.61 -20.23 -17.56
CA ALA A 374 6.32 -20.98 -16.52
C ALA A 374 7.65 -21.59 -17.02
N GLU A 375 7.76 -21.84 -18.33
CA GLU A 375 8.99 -22.32 -18.97
C GLU A 375 10.07 -21.24 -19.14
N ASP A 376 9.71 -19.95 -19.02
CA ASP A 376 10.65 -18.84 -19.09
C ASP A 376 11.44 -18.69 -17.77
N GLY A 377 12.59 -19.36 -17.71
CA GLY A 377 13.50 -19.31 -16.57
C GLY A 377 14.15 -17.94 -16.30
N THR A 378 13.91 -16.92 -17.14
CA THR A 378 14.40 -15.56 -16.89
C THR A 378 13.46 -14.75 -16.00
N ARG A 379 12.25 -15.26 -15.74
CA ARG A 379 11.22 -14.56 -14.96
C ARG A 379 11.53 -14.53 -13.47
N THR A 380 11.32 -13.38 -12.85
CA THR A 380 11.42 -13.18 -11.39
C THR A 380 10.09 -13.41 -10.68
N ASP A 381 8.99 -13.45 -11.41
CA ASP A 381 7.62 -13.64 -10.93
C ASP A 381 7.10 -15.07 -11.16
N GLY A 382 7.99 -16.05 -11.26
CA GLY A 382 7.64 -17.46 -11.52
C GLY A 382 6.67 -18.05 -10.48
N ALA A 383 6.76 -17.64 -9.22
CA ALA A 383 5.82 -18.08 -8.18
C ALA A 383 4.39 -17.54 -8.40
N LEU A 384 4.24 -16.33 -8.94
CA LEU A 384 2.96 -15.75 -9.32
C LEU A 384 2.36 -16.46 -10.54
N VAL A 385 3.20 -16.78 -11.53
CA VAL A 385 2.81 -17.57 -12.72
C VAL A 385 2.32 -18.96 -12.30
N ALA A 386 3.09 -19.65 -11.45
CA ALA A 386 2.73 -20.97 -10.92
C ALA A 386 1.43 -20.93 -10.10
N GLN A 387 1.24 -19.89 -9.30
CA GLN A 387 0.02 -19.66 -8.54
C GLN A 387 -1.22 -19.54 -9.46
N ASN A 388 -1.16 -18.68 -10.48
CA ASN A 388 -2.29 -18.48 -11.39
C ASN A 388 -2.55 -19.72 -12.25
N LEU A 389 -1.50 -20.46 -12.64
CA LEU A 389 -1.63 -21.76 -13.28
C LEU A 389 -2.40 -22.74 -12.39
N ALA A 390 -2.02 -22.87 -11.12
CA ALA A 390 -2.70 -23.75 -10.17
C ALA A 390 -4.16 -23.37 -9.95
N VAL A 391 -4.49 -22.07 -9.93
CA VAL A 391 -5.87 -21.59 -9.88
C VAL A 391 -6.65 -22.05 -11.12
N CYS A 392 -6.10 -21.90 -12.32
CA CYS A 392 -6.75 -22.36 -13.55
C CYS A 392 -6.96 -23.88 -13.55
N LEU A 393 -5.96 -24.64 -13.09
CA LEU A 393 -6.04 -26.09 -12.92
C LEU A 393 -7.16 -26.51 -11.96
N LEU A 394 -7.36 -25.77 -10.86
CA LEU A 394 -8.48 -25.97 -9.95
C LEU A 394 -9.82 -25.77 -10.66
N TYR A 395 -9.99 -24.71 -11.46
CA TYR A 395 -11.24 -24.45 -12.20
C TYR A 395 -11.58 -25.52 -13.24
N ILE A 396 -10.58 -26.20 -13.81
CA ILE A 396 -10.80 -27.33 -14.74
C ILE A 396 -10.80 -28.71 -14.04
N GLY A 397 -10.77 -28.75 -12.71
CA GLY A 397 -10.86 -29.98 -11.91
C GLY A 397 -9.56 -30.78 -11.77
N GLN A 398 -8.41 -30.24 -12.18
CA GLN A 398 -7.10 -30.88 -12.06
C GLN A 398 -6.44 -30.60 -10.69
N LEU A 399 -7.11 -31.02 -9.61
CA LEU A 399 -6.72 -30.72 -8.22
C LEU A 399 -5.34 -31.28 -7.83
N ASP A 400 -4.99 -32.48 -8.31
CA ASP A 400 -3.70 -33.11 -7.97
C ASP A 400 -2.51 -32.32 -8.54
N GLU A 401 -2.63 -31.83 -9.77
CA GLU A 401 -1.60 -31.01 -10.41
C GLU A 401 -1.50 -29.64 -9.74
N ALA A 402 -2.66 -29.01 -9.46
CA ALA A 402 -2.72 -27.75 -8.72
C ALA A 402 -2.02 -27.87 -7.36
N ARG A 403 -2.30 -28.95 -6.61
CA ARG A 403 -1.66 -29.22 -5.32
C ARG A 403 -0.15 -29.32 -5.44
N GLN A 404 0.36 -30.11 -6.38
CA GLN A 404 1.80 -30.33 -6.57
C GLN A 404 2.52 -29.02 -6.91
N ILE A 405 1.94 -28.20 -7.78
CA ILE A 405 2.52 -26.91 -8.16
C ILE A 405 2.62 -25.96 -6.95
N LEU A 406 1.55 -25.85 -6.17
CA LEU A 406 1.51 -24.99 -4.98
C LEU A 406 2.47 -25.48 -3.88
N GLU A 407 2.50 -26.79 -3.61
CA GLU A 407 3.44 -27.41 -2.66
C GLU A 407 4.90 -27.20 -3.06
N ALA A 408 5.20 -27.24 -4.37
CA ALA A 408 6.53 -26.96 -4.89
C ALA A 408 6.95 -25.51 -4.62
N GLN A 409 6.04 -24.54 -4.81
CA GLN A 409 6.33 -23.13 -4.50
C GLN A 409 6.63 -22.91 -3.01
N VAL A 410 5.86 -23.54 -2.12
CA VAL A 410 6.11 -23.49 -0.67
C VAL A 410 7.45 -24.14 -0.31
N SER A 411 7.79 -25.26 -0.95
CA SER A 411 9.08 -25.93 -0.77
C SER A 411 10.25 -25.08 -1.26
N SER A 412 10.01 -24.18 -2.23
CA SER A 412 10.96 -23.17 -2.72
C SER A 412 10.96 -21.87 -1.89
N ASN A 413 10.43 -21.89 -0.66
CA ASN A 413 10.36 -20.75 0.26
C ASN A 413 9.45 -19.59 -0.19
N HIS A 414 8.49 -19.82 -1.09
CA HIS A 414 7.43 -18.86 -1.37
C HIS A 414 6.25 -19.08 -0.43
N SER A 415 5.72 -18.01 0.17
CA SER A 415 4.62 -18.13 1.13
C SER A 415 3.74 -16.87 1.19
N PHE A 416 3.52 -16.19 0.07
CA PHE A 416 2.60 -15.04 0.01
C PHE A 416 1.14 -15.47 0.23
N GLY A 417 0.29 -14.54 0.67
CA GLY A 417 -1.04 -14.86 1.22
C GLY A 417 -1.95 -15.67 0.29
N SER A 418 -2.04 -15.28 -0.98
CA SER A 418 -2.89 -16.00 -1.95
C SER A 418 -2.39 -17.42 -2.26
N LEU A 419 -1.06 -17.66 -2.24
CA LEU A 419 -0.49 -19.00 -2.37
C LEU A 419 -0.94 -19.92 -1.24
N ILE A 420 -0.81 -19.45 -0.01
CA ILE A 420 -1.17 -20.23 1.18
C ILE A 420 -2.67 -20.48 1.22
N PHE A 421 -3.49 -19.45 0.96
CA PHE A 421 -4.94 -19.57 0.93
C PHE A 421 -5.44 -20.57 -0.13
N ASN A 422 -4.87 -20.52 -1.34
CA ASN A 422 -5.25 -21.43 -2.41
C ASN A 422 -4.77 -22.86 -2.14
N LEU A 423 -3.58 -23.06 -1.57
CA LEU A 423 -3.13 -24.39 -1.16
C LEU A 423 -4.02 -24.97 -0.05
N SER A 424 -4.38 -24.17 0.95
CA SER A 424 -5.34 -24.56 1.97
C SER A 424 -6.71 -24.92 1.38
N THR A 425 -7.15 -24.20 0.36
CA THR A 425 -8.39 -24.53 -0.40
C THR A 425 -8.26 -25.87 -1.11
N VAL A 426 -7.14 -26.12 -1.79
CA VAL A 426 -6.90 -27.41 -2.45
C VAL A 426 -6.92 -28.55 -1.45
N TYR A 427 -6.30 -28.39 -0.27
CA TYR A 427 -6.35 -29.39 0.80
C TYR A 427 -7.78 -29.70 1.26
N GLU A 428 -8.65 -28.70 1.41
CA GLU A 428 -10.07 -28.90 1.74
C GLU A 428 -10.82 -29.68 0.66
N LEU A 429 -10.49 -29.45 -0.62
CA LEU A 429 -11.18 -30.07 -1.75
C LEU A 429 -10.72 -31.50 -2.02
N CYS A 430 -9.47 -31.85 -1.69
CA CYS A 430 -8.87 -33.11 -2.09
C CYS A 430 -8.55 -34.09 -0.95
N SER A 431 -8.78 -33.72 0.32
CA SER A 431 -8.34 -34.53 1.47
C SER A 431 -9.24 -34.41 2.70
N ASP A 432 -9.66 -35.56 3.24
CA ASP A 432 -10.35 -35.63 4.54
C ASP A 432 -9.42 -35.27 5.72
N ASN A 433 -8.09 -35.23 5.48
CA ASN A 433 -7.08 -34.86 6.46
C ASN A 433 -6.60 -33.40 6.30
N ALA A 434 -7.41 -32.55 5.67
CA ALA A 434 -7.09 -31.14 5.43
C ALA A 434 -6.61 -30.37 6.68
N PRO A 435 -7.22 -30.52 7.88
CA PRO A 435 -6.78 -29.78 9.07
C PRO A 435 -5.31 -30.06 9.44
N HIS A 436 -4.89 -31.33 9.37
CA HIS A 436 -3.51 -31.73 9.65
C HIS A 436 -2.54 -31.21 8.58
N MET A 437 -2.95 -31.23 7.30
CA MET A 437 -2.12 -30.70 6.21
C MET A 437 -1.90 -29.19 6.34
N LYS A 438 -2.93 -28.43 6.70
CA LYS A 438 -2.84 -26.99 6.99
C LYS A 438 -1.96 -26.69 8.21
N GLY A 439 -2.06 -27.50 9.27
CA GLY A 439 -1.15 -27.41 10.42
C GLY A 439 0.32 -27.62 10.03
N ARG A 440 0.60 -28.66 9.23
CA ARG A 440 1.96 -28.91 8.69
C ARG A 440 2.44 -27.82 7.73
N LEU A 441 1.52 -27.19 7.00
CA LEU A 441 1.84 -26.05 6.16
C LEU A 441 2.32 -24.87 7.02
N ALA A 442 1.63 -24.55 8.11
CA ALA A 442 2.08 -23.54 9.07
C ALA A 442 3.47 -23.85 9.64
N GLU A 443 3.73 -25.10 10.03
CA GLU A 443 5.05 -25.52 10.50
C GLU A 443 6.15 -25.37 9.44
N THR A 444 5.83 -25.68 8.17
CA THR A 444 6.77 -25.50 7.06
C THR A 444 7.10 -24.03 6.86
N ILE A 445 6.09 -23.17 6.82
CA ILE A 445 6.25 -21.72 6.65
C ILE A 445 7.06 -21.13 7.80
N SER A 446 6.85 -21.58 9.04
CA SER A 446 7.59 -21.08 10.21
C SER A 446 9.11 -21.27 10.13
N LYS A 447 9.57 -22.21 9.29
CA LYS A 447 10.99 -22.56 9.10
C LYS A 447 11.61 -21.90 7.88
N GLN A 448 10.82 -21.20 7.07
CA GLN A 448 11.33 -20.51 5.89
C GLN A 448 12.23 -19.34 6.29
N PRO A 449 13.21 -18.97 5.46
CA PRO A 449 14.00 -17.79 5.69
C PRO A 449 13.11 -16.54 5.71
N VAL A 450 13.49 -15.59 6.56
CA VAL A 450 12.78 -14.34 6.69
C VAL A 450 13.08 -13.45 5.49
N LEU A 451 12.05 -13.22 4.67
CA LEU A 451 12.08 -12.28 3.55
C LEU A 451 11.11 -11.15 3.92
N GLY A 452 11.60 -9.93 4.18
CA GLY A 452 10.80 -8.80 4.69
C GLY A 452 9.60 -8.35 3.85
N GLN A 453 9.30 -9.05 2.76
CA GLN A 453 8.14 -8.87 1.91
C GLN A 453 6.96 -9.78 2.30
N THR A 454 7.16 -10.77 3.18
CA THR A 454 6.10 -11.67 3.64
C THR A 454 5.68 -11.35 5.08
N ASN A 455 4.38 -11.27 5.32
CA ASN A 455 3.86 -11.27 6.69
C ASN A 455 4.11 -12.64 7.31
N LEU A 456 4.90 -12.70 8.37
CA LEU A 456 5.16 -13.94 9.11
C LEU A 456 4.17 -14.17 10.26
N ASP A 457 3.47 -13.12 10.69
CA ASP A 457 2.45 -13.15 11.73
C ASP A 457 1.07 -13.38 11.08
N ARG A 458 0.96 -14.48 10.31
CA ARG A 458 -0.24 -14.77 9.50
C ARG A 458 -1.42 -15.20 10.37
N PRO A 459 -2.63 -14.69 10.13
CA PRO A 459 -3.82 -15.14 10.83
C PRO A 459 -4.26 -16.54 10.36
N ASN A 460 -5.06 -17.23 11.18
CA ASN A 460 -5.67 -18.52 10.90
C ASN A 460 -6.54 -18.46 9.63
N SER A 461 -7.13 -17.31 9.33
CA SER A 461 -7.91 -17.08 8.11
C SER A 461 -7.12 -17.31 6.83
N ASP A 462 -5.82 -16.96 6.81
CA ASP A 462 -4.95 -17.18 5.63
C ASP A 462 -4.77 -18.67 5.34
N LEU A 463 -4.74 -19.50 6.39
CA LEU A 463 -4.61 -20.96 6.28
C LEU A 463 -5.95 -21.70 6.30
N LYS A 464 -7.07 -20.98 6.47
CA LYS A 464 -8.41 -21.54 6.73
C LYS A 464 -8.40 -22.53 7.91
N LEU A 465 -7.77 -22.15 9.02
CA LEU A 465 -7.67 -22.94 10.25
C LEU A 465 -8.78 -22.64 11.27
#